data_AF-A0A946RHP8-F1
#
_entry.id   AF-A0A946RHP8-F1
#
_cell.length_a   1.000
_cell.length_b   1.000
_cell.length_c   1.000
_cell.angle_alpha   90.00
_cell.angle_beta   90.00
_cell.angle_gamma   90.00
#
_symmetry.space_group_name_H-M   'P 1'
#
loop_
_entity.id
_entity.type
_entity.pdbx_description
1 polymer ?
#
loop_
_entity_poly.entity_id
_entity_poly.type
_entity_poly.pdbx_seq_one_letter_code
_entity_poly.pdbx_strand_id
1 'polypeptide(L)'
;TRLDILKAYIFEFIILGVATGAVAIILGSIAAYGIVVGIMELQWTFSFQIPLLTIVAAIILTMSIGMFSIYKAMSVRPAQVLRGV
;
A
#
# COMPACT_ATOMS: atom_id res chain seq x y z
N THR A 1 19.80 -11.72 11.06
CA THR A 1 20.59 -11.35 9.86
C THR A 1 19.89 -10.22 9.10
N ARG A 2 20.55 -9.52 8.16
CA ARG A 2 19.90 -8.43 7.37
C ARG A 2 18.63 -8.90 6.62
N LEU A 3 18.59 -10.19 6.26
CA LEU A 3 17.43 -10.84 5.62
C LEU A 3 16.23 -11.00 6.56
N ASP A 4 16.45 -11.20 7.86
CA ASP A 4 15.34 -11.36 8.82
C ASP A 4 14.62 -10.03 9.05
N ILE A 5 15.38 -8.93 9.10
CA ILE A 5 14.82 -7.57 9.19
C ILE A 5 14.00 -7.25 7.94
N LEU A 6 14.53 -7.61 6.76
CA LEU A 6 13.84 -7.41 5.49
C LEU A 6 12.49 -8.15 5.43
N LYS A 7 12.47 -9.41 5.89
CA LYS A 7 11.25 -10.22 5.96
C LYS A 7 10.23 -9.65 6.93
N ALA A 8 10.66 -9.20 8.11
CA ALA A 8 9.78 -8.57 9.09
C ALA A 8 9.11 -7.30 8.51
N TYR A 9 9.88 -6.45 7.84
CA TYR A 9 9.37 -5.26 7.16
C TYR A 9 8.35 -5.57 6.06
N ILE A 10 8.62 -6.58 5.23
CA ILE A 10 7.66 -7.01 4.20
C ILE A 10 6.33 -7.41 4.85
N PHE A 11 6.38 -8.14 5.96
CA PHE A 11 5.18 -8.57 6.67
C PHE A 11 4.38 -7.39 7.24
N GLU A 12 5.05 -6.41 7.84
CA GLU A 12 4.41 -5.18 8.31
C GLU A 12 3.75 -4.40 7.17
N PHE A 13 4.44 -4.23 6.04
CA PHE A 13 3.88 -3.52 4.88
C PHE A 13 2.68 -4.24 4.27
N ILE A 14 2.70 -5.58 4.24
CA ILE A 14 1.55 -6.36 3.78
C ILE A 14 0.35 -6.16 4.72
N ILE A 15 0.55 -6.27 6.04
CA ILE A 15 -0.53 -6.08 7.01
C ILE A 15 -1.13 -4.67 6.88
N LEU A 16 -0.28 -3.64 6.84
CA LEU A 16 -0.72 -2.26 6.71
C LEU A 16 -1.44 -2.01 5.38
N GLY A 17 -0.90 -2.55 4.27
CA GLY A 17 -1.48 -2.44 2.94
C GLY A 17 -2.83 -3.15 2.81
N VAL A 18 -2.99 -4.32 3.42
CA VAL A 18 -4.28 -5.03 3.48
C VAL A 18 -5.28 -4.25 4.32
N ALA A 19 -4.86 -3.72 5.47
CA ALA A 19 -5.74 -2.93 6.34
C ALA A 19 -6.25 -1.65 5.64
N THR A 20 -5.36 -0.88 5.01
CA THR A 20 -5.76 0.30 4.24
C THR A 20 -6.55 -0.07 2.99
N GLY A 21 -6.20 -1.16 2.31
CA GLY A 21 -6.96 -1.67 1.17
C GLY A 21 -8.40 -2.03 1.52
N ALA A 22 -8.63 -2.69 2.66
CA ALA A 22 -9.98 -3.01 3.13
C ALA A 22 -10.82 -1.75 3.36
N VAL A 23 -10.24 -0.73 4.02
CA VAL A 23 -10.88 0.56 4.22
C VAL A 23 -11.18 1.24 2.88
N ALA A 24 -10.24 1.19 1.93
CA ALA A 24 -10.40 1.78 0.60
C ALA A 24 -11.51 1.10 -0.22
N ILE A 25 -11.64 -0.23 -0.19
CA ILE A 25 -12.77 -0.94 -0.83
C ILE A 25 -14.08 -0.47 -0.23
N ILE A 26 -14.19 -0.43 1.11
CA ILE A 26 -15.45 -0.08 1.77
C ILE A 26 -15.87 1.34 1.41
N LEU A 27 -14.98 2.31 1.64
CA LEU A 27 -15.27 3.72 1.37
C LEU A 27 -15.45 4.00 -0.12
N GLY A 28 -14.61 3.41 -0.97
CA GLY A 28 -14.70 3.54 -2.43
C GLY A 28 -16.00 2.96 -2.99
N SER A 29 -16.47 1.83 -2.44
CA SER A 29 -17.74 1.22 -2.85
C SER A 29 -18.93 2.08 -2.44
N ILE A 30 -18.92 2.62 -1.22
CA ILE A 30 -19.97 3.54 -0.73
C ILE A 30 -20.01 4.80 -1.60
N ALA A 31 -18.85 5.40 -1.88
CA ALA A 31 -18.74 6.57 -2.75
C ALA A 31 -19.22 6.27 -4.17
N ALA A 32 -18.78 5.14 -4.75
CA ALA A 32 -19.19 4.72 -6.08
C ALA A 32 -20.70 4.49 -6.17
N TYR A 33 -21.31 3.84 -5.16
CA TYR A 33 -22.76 3.66 -5.11
C TYR A 33 -23.49 5.01 -5.09
N GLY A 34 -23.08 5.93 -4.22
CA GLY A 34 -23.69 7.26 -4.12
C GLY A 34 -23.63 8.06 -5.43
N ILE A 35 -22.51 7.97 -6.15
CA ILE A 35 -22.33 8.65 -7.44
C ILE A 35 -23.13 7.96 -8.55
N VAL A 36 -23.01 6.64 -8.69
CA VAL A 36 -23.62 5.90 -9.82
C VAL A 36 -25.14 5.90 -9.73
N VAL A 37 -25.70 5.59 -8.56
CA VAL A 37 -27.15 5.53 -8.38
C VAL A 37 -27.74 6.93 -8.18
N GLY A 38 -27.05 7.79 -7.41
CA GLY A 38 -27.60 9.10 -7.05
C GLY A 38 -27.41 10.17 -8.13
N ILE A 39 -26.22 10.27 -8.73
CA ILE A 39 -25.90 11.34 -9.68
C ILE A 39 -26.11 10.88 -11.11
N MET A 40 -25.67 9.66 -11.43
CA MET A 40 -25.70 9.16 -12.81
C MET A 40 -27.00 8.44 -13.16
N GLU A 41 -27.88 8.14 -12.19
CA GLU A 41 -29.13 7.37 -12.37
C GLU A 41 -28.92 6.03 -13.10
N LEU A 42 -27.73 5.44 -12.99
CA LEU A 42 -27.36 4.19 -13.65
C LEU A 42 -27.53 2.99 -12.71
N GLN A 43 -27.66 1.81 -13.30
CA GLN A 43 -27.69 0.57 -12.53
C GLN A 43 -26.28 0.25 -12.02
N TRP A 44 -26.11 0.26 -10.70
CA TRP A 44 -24.85 -0.07 -10.06
C TRP A 44 -24.63 -1.58 -10.05
N THR A 45 -23.48 -2.01 -10.57
CA THR A 45 -23.02 -3.40 -10.49
C THR A 45 -21.67 -3.43 -9.79
N PHE A 46 -21.55 -4.25 -8.75
CA PHE A 46 -20.33 -4.33 -7.99
C PHE A 46 -19.37 -5.37 -8.60
N SER A 47 -18.24 -4.91 -9.12
CA SER A 47 -17.15 -5.78 -9.57
C SER A 47 -16.07 -5.85 -8.50
N PHE A 48 -15.85 -7.05 -7.94
CA PHE A 48 -14.80 -7.27 -6.93
C PHE A 48 -13.39 -7.34 -7.54
N GLN A 49 -13.30 -7.65 -8.84
CA GLN A 49 -12.02 -7.88 -9.52
C GLN A 49 -11.20 -6.59 -9.67
N ILE A 50 -11.84 -5.47 -9.99
CA ILE A 50 -11.15 -4.20 -10.20
C ILE A 50 -10.55 -3.66 -8.89
N PRO A 51 -11.32 -3.49 -7.79
CA PRO A 51 -10.79 -3.00 -6.53
C PRO A 51 -9.66 -3.88 -5.98
N LEU A 52 -9.80 -5.20 -6.11
CA LEU A 52 -8.78 -6.15 -5.66
C LEU A 52 -7.46 -5.97 -6.42
N LEU A 53 -7.51 -5.86 -7.75
CA LEU A 53 -6.32 -5.61 -8.58
C LEU A 53 -5.69 -4.26 -8.24
N THR A 54 -6.49 -3.22 -8.03
CA THR A 54 -6.00 -1.90 -7.65
C THR A 54 -5.24 -1.94 -6.32
N ILE A 55 -5.77 -2.64 -5.31
CA ILE A 55 -5.10 -2.77 -4.00
C ILE A 55 -3.83 -3.58 -4.11
N VAL A 56 -3.85 -4.72 -4.80
CA VAL A 56 -2.65 -5.54 -4.98
C VAL A 56 -1.55 -4.73 -5.68
N ALA A 57 -1.90 -3.99 -6.74
CA ALA A 57 -0.95 -3.12 -7.44
C ALA A 57 -0.43 -2.00 -6.52
N ALA A 58 -1.30 -1.37 -5.72
CA ALA A 58 -0.91 -0.34 -4.77
C ALA A 58 0.06 -0.87 -3.70
N ILE A 59 -0.23 -2.04 -3.11
CA ILE A 59 0.64 -2.68 -2.12
C ILE A 59 2.02 -2.97 -2.74
N ILE A 60 2.07 -3.56 -3.93
CA ILE A 60 3.32 -3.84 -4.63
C ILE A 60 4.11 -2.56 -4.89
N LEU A 61 3.44 -1.50 -5.34
CA LEU A 61 4.08 -0.22 -5.64
C LEU A 61 4.66 0.42 -4.37
N THR A 62 3.85 0.53 -3.31
CA THR A 62 4.28 1.10 -2.02
C THR A 62 5.41 0.29 -1.41
N MET A 63 5.32 -1.04 -1.42
CA MET A 63 6.36 -1.91 -0.91
C MET A 63 7.67 -1.75 -1.70
N SER A 64 7.59 -1.66 -3.04
CA SER A 64 8.78 -1.47 -3.89
C SER A 64 9.49 -0.15 -3.60
N ILE A 65 8.72 0.92 -3.42
CA ILE A 65 9.25 2.25 -3.07
C ILE A 65 9.85 2.25 -1.66
N GLY A 66 9.14 1.69 -0.68
CA GLY A 66 9.63 1.59 0.70
C GLY A 66 10.93 0.78 0.79
N MET A 67 10.98 -0.34 0.07
CA MET A 67 12.14 -1.20 0.02
C MET A 67 13.36 -0.51 -0.63
N PHE A 68 13.16 0.17 -1.76
CA PHE A 68 14.22 0.96 -2.40
C PHE A 68 14.78 2.03 -1.46
N SER A 69 13.90 2.68 -0.68
CA SER A 69 14.28 3.70 0.29
C SER A 69 15.14 3.13 1.41
N ILE A 70 14.81 1.95 1.92
CA ILE A 70 15.56 1.26 2.98
C ILE A 70 16.93 0.78 2.48
N TYR A 71 17.01 0.20 1.29
CA TYR A 71 18.31 -0.18 0.71
C TYR A 71 19.25 1.01 0.55
N LYS A 72 18.72 2.16 0.13
CA LYS A 72 19.49 3.41 0.05
C LYS A 72 19.93 3.89 1.45
N ALA A 73 19.05 3.84 2.44
CA ALA A 73 19.35 4.24 3.82
C ALA A 73 20.42 3.35 4.49
N MET A 74 20.37 2.04 4.28
CA MET A 74 21.36 1.08 4.81
C MET A 74 22.71 1.12 4.09
N SER A 75 22.79 1.75 2.92
CA SER A 75 24.04 1.96 2.19
C SER A 75 24.88 3.11 2.77
N VAL A 76 24.33 3.89 3.70
CA VAL A 76 25.07 4.92 4.44
C VAL A 76 25.83 4.25 5.59
N ARG A 77 27.15 4.48 5.65
CA ARG A 77 27.99 3.89 6.70
C ARG A 77 27.53 4.41 8.07
N PRO A 78 27.31 3.54 9.08
CA PRO A 78 26.92 3.96 10.43
C PRO A 78 27.87 5.00 11.04
N ALA A 79 29.15 4.94 10.65
CA ALA A 79 30.19 5.88 11.08
C ALA A 79 29.99 7.34 10.62
N GLN A 80 29.21 7.60 9.55
CA GLN A 80 28.88 8.96 9.11
C GLN A 80 27.69 9.54 9.86
N VAL A 81 26.68 8.71 10.21
CA VAL A 81 25.49 9.15 10.95
C VAL A 81 25.82 9.51 12.41
N LEU A 82 26.74 8.78 13.03
CA LEU A 82 27.21 9.06 14.40
C LEU A 82 28.21 10.22 14.50
N ARG A 83 28.80 10.68 13.38
CA ARG A 83 29.81 11.74 13.38
C ARG A 83 29.31 13.12 12.96
N GLY A 84 28.03 13.26 12.60
CA GLY A 84 27.37 14.56 12.40
C GLY A 84 28.28 15.66 11.86
N VAL A 85 28.79 15.47 10.64
CA VAL A 85 29.28 16.57 9.80
C VAL A 85 28.30 16.73 8.65
#